data_AF-A0A7J2LC36-F1
#
_entry.id   AF-A0A7J2LC36-F1
#
_cell.length_a   1.000
_cell.length_b   1.000
_cell.length_c   1.000
_cell.angle_alpha   90.00
_cell.angle_beta   90.00
_cell.angle_gamma   90.00
#
_symmetry.space_group_name_H-M   'P 1'
#
loop_
_entity.id
_entity.type
_entity.pdbx_description
1 polymer ?
#
loop_
_entity_poly.entity_id
_entity_poly.type
_entity_poly.pdbx_seq_one_letter_code
_entity_poly.pdbx_strand_id
1 'polypeptide(L)'
;MSSLSPEELEDIRRRLGREPSEIELGMFDVMWSEHCSYKSSKKVLKMLPTKAPYVIVGPGQDAGMVEIGDEIVIAMKIESHNHPSAIEP
;
A
#
# COMPACT_ATOMS: atom_id res chain seq x y z
N MET A 1 -19.73 -11.08 -1.24
CA MET A 1 -19.96 -10.28 -0.03
C MET A 1 -18.76 -9.36 0.10
N SER A 2 -18.99 -8.04 0.12
CA SER A 2 -17.92 -7.05 0.27
C SER A 2 -17.28 -7.18 1.66
N SER A 3 -15.96 -7.01 1.75
CA SER A 3 -15.20 -7.03 3.01
C SER A 3 -15.18 -5.68 3.73
N LEU A 4 -15.79 -4.66 3.13
CA LEU A 4 -15.91 -3.30 3.68
C LEU A 4 -16.72 -3.30 4.98
N SER A 5 -16.24 -2.59 5.98
CA SER A 5 -17.01 -2.35 7.21
C SER A 5 -18.18 -1.38 6.96
N PRO A 6 -19.19 -1.35 7.84
CA PRO A 6 -20.26 -0.36 7.76
C PRO A 6 -19.76 1.09 7.72
N GLU A 7 -18.69 1.40 8.47
CA GLU A 7 -18.06 2.72 8.52
C GLU A 7 -17.32 3.05 7.21
N GLU A 8 -16.64 2.08 6.61
CA GLU A 8 -15.98 2.26 5.31
C GLU A 8 -17.02 2.53 4.22
N LEU A 9 -18.15 1.82 4.24
CA LEU A 9 -19.26 2.04 3.31
C LEU A 9 -19.89 3.43 3.46
N GLU A 10 -20.05 3.91 4.68
CA GLU A 10 -20.51 5.28 4.95
C GLU A 10 -19.50 6.33 4.47
N ASP A 11 -18.19 6.12 4.69
CA ASP A 11 -17.15 7.03 4.18
C ASP A 11 -17.15 7.07 2.64
N ILE A 12 -17.35 5.94 1.97
CA ILE A 12 -17.47 5.87 0.51
C ILE A 12 -18.64 6.72 0.02
N ARG A 13 -19.84 6.53 0.58
CA ARG A 13 -21.03 7.34 0.24
C ARG A 13 -20.78 8.82 0.45
N ARG A 14 -20.16 9.18 1.59
CA ARG A 14 -19.81 10.57 1.91
C ARG A 14 -18.83 11.16 0.91
N ARG A 15 -17.80 10.42 0.50
CA ARG A 15 -16.78 10.88 -0.47
C ARG A 15 -17.36 11.05 -1.87
N LEU A 16 -18.28 10.18 -2.27
CA LEU A 16 -18.90 10.23 -3.59
C LEU A 16 -20.07 11.21 -3.65
N GLY A 17 -20.70 11.53 -2.51
CA GLY A 17 -21.91 12.35 -2.44
C GLY A 17 -23.15 11.67 -3.02
N ARG A 18 -23.10 10.35 -3.25
CA ARG A 18 -24.17 9.52 -3.80
C ARG A 18 -23.93 8.05 -3.43
N GLU A 19 -24.91 7.20 -3.73
CA GLU A 19 -24.70 5.75 -3.66
C GLU A 19 -23.66 5.29 -4.70
N PRO A 20 -22.69 4.45 -4.29
CA PRO A 20 -21.74 3.84 -5.21
C PRO A 20 -22.43 2.77 -6.08
N SER A 21 -22.01 2.66 -7.34
CA SER A 21 -22.33 1.51 -8.18
C SER A 21 -21.63 0.24 -7.69
N GLU A 22 -22.07 -0.92 -8.16
CA GLU A 22 -21.43 -2.20 -7.82
C GLU A 22 -19.95 -2.25 -8.21
N ILE A 23 -19.59 -1.68 -9.37
CA ILE A 23 -18.19 -1.63 -9.84
C ILE A 23 -17.35 -0.72 -8.94
N GLU A 24 -17.89 0.42 -8.53
CA GLU A 24 -17.21 1.32 -7.59
C GLU A 24 -17.01 0.65 -6.24
N LEU A 25 -18.04 -0.04 -5.72
CA LEU A 25 -17.92 -0.82 -4.50
C LEU A 25 -16.85 -1.90 -4.60
N GLY A 26 -16.79 -2.64 -5.71
CA GLY A 26 -15.74 -3.64 -5.95
C GLY A 26 -14.34 -3.02 -5.97
N MET A 27 -14.18 -1.84 -6.58
CA MET A 27 -12.92 -1.10 -6.58
C MET A 27 -12.52 -0.66 -5.16
N PHE A 28 -13.46 -0.10 -4.39
CA PHE A 28 -13.20 0.29 -3.01
C PHE A 28 -12.83 -0.91 -2.14
N ASP A 29 -13.51 -2.05 -2.28
CA ASP A 29 -13.25 -3.27 -1.52
C ASP A 29 -11.81 -3.75 -1.69
N VAL A 30 -11.31 -3.80 -2.93
CA VAL A 30 -9.92 -4.19 -3.22
C VAL A 30 -8.94 -3.12 -2.73
N MET A 31 -9.15 -1.85 -3.09
CA MET A 31 -8.21 -0.77 -2.81
C MET A 31 -8.09 -0.45 -1.31
N TRP A 32 -9.14 -0.67 -0.53
CA TRP A 32 -9.16 -0.44 0.91
C TRP A 32 -8.89 -1.71 1.73
N SER A 33 -8.61 -2.84 1.09
CA SER A 33 -8.08 -4.03 1.75
C SER A 33 -6.77 -3.72 2.51
N GLU A 34 -6.43 -4.50 3.53
CA GLU A 34 -5.15 -4.30 4.25
C GLU A 34 -3.94 -4.44 3.31
N HIS A 35 -4.02 -5.36 2.33
CA HIS A 35 -2.96 -5.61 1.36
C HIS A 35 -2.60 -4.37 0.54
N CYS A 36 -3.60 -3.60 0.08
CA CYS A 36 -3.36 -2.39 -0.72
C CYS A 36 -3.18 -1.13 0.14
N SER A 37 -3.97 -0.99 1.21
CA SER A 37 -4.04 0.26 1.98
C SER A 37 -3.03 0.37 3.12
N TYR A 38 -2.51 -0.77 3.60
CA TYR A 38 -1.67 -0.86 4.80
C TYR A 38 -2.35 -0.22 6.04
N LYS A 39 -3.68 -0.23 6.13
CA LYS A 39 -4.45 0.57 7.09
C LYS A 39 -4.07 0.30 8.55
N SER A 40 -3.65 -0.92 8.88
CA SER A 40 -3.17 -1.29 10.21
C SER A 40 -1.70 -0.94 10.41
N SER A 41 -0.86 -1.27 9.43
CA SER A 41 0.61 -1.19 9.54
C SER A 41 1.20 0.20 9.28
N LYS A 42 0.54 1.04 8.46
CA LYS A 42 1.02 2.37 8.04
C LYS A 42 1.40 3.28 9.20
N LYS A 43 0.67 3.22 10.32
CA LYS A 43 0.98 4.03 11.52
C LYS A 43 2.33 3.65 12.13
N VAL A 44 2.62 2.35 12.18
CA VAL A 44 3.86 1.82 12.74
C VAL A 44 5.04 2.06 11.81
N LEU A 45 4.86 1.80 10.50
CA LEU A 45 5.90 1.97 9.49
C LEU A 45 6.42 3.41 9.39
N LYS A 46 5.57 4.41 9.68
CA LYS A 46 5.97 5.83 9.72
C LYS A 46 7.00 6.16 10.80
N MET A 47 7.19 5.29 11.80
CA MET A 47 8.17 5.50 12.86
C MET A 47 9.59 5.10 12.43
N LEU A 48 9.75 4.38 11.32
CA LEU A 48 11.06 3.96 10.84
C LEU A 48 11.86 5.16 10.31
N PRO A 49 13.20 5.20 10.52
CA PRO A 49 14.04 6.21 9.91
C PRO A 49 14.09 6.01 8.39
N THR A 50 13.86 7.08 7.64
CA THR A 50 13.73 7.03 6.16
C THR A 50 14.64 8.02 5.43
N LYS A 51 15.47 8.75 6.17
CA LYS A 51 16.32 9.82 5.64
C LYS A 51 17.77 9.56 6.03
N ALA A 52 18.65 9.63 5.05
CA ALA A 52 20.10 9.70 5.21
C ALA A 52 20.71 10.37 3.96
N PRO A 53 21.95 10.90 4.01
CA PRO A 53 22.56 11.60 2.88
C PRO A 53 22.64 10.77 1.59
N TYR A 54 22.76 9.45 1.72
CA TYR A 54 22.87 8.51 0.62
C TYR A 54 21.52 7.94 0.15
N VAL A 55 20.39 8.37 0.74
CA VAL A 55 19.05 7.93 0.30
C VAL A 55 18.56 8.87 -0.81
N ILE A 56 18.52 8.37 -2.04
CA ILE A 56 18.02 9.12 -3.20
C ILE A 56 16.48 9.02 -3.26
N VAL A 57 15.94 7.82 -3.05
CA VAL A 57 14.49 7.56 -3.04
C VAL A 57 14.13 6.76 -1.78
N GLY A 58 13.35 7.38 -0.90
CA GLY A 58 12.76 6.74 0.28
C GLY A 58 11.41 6.08 -0.01
N PRO A 59 10.65 5.68 1.02
CA PRO A 59 9.33 5.06 0.85
C PRO A 59 8.34 5.96 0.11
N GLY A 60 7.52 5.34 -0.75
CA GLY A 60 6.47 6.02 -1.54
C GLY A 60 6.58 5.83 -3.05
N GLN A 61 7.67 5.23 -3.51
CA GLN A 61 7.86 4.75 -4.88
C GLN A 61 7.90 3.22 -4.92
N ASP A 62 7.96 2.63 -6.11
CA ASP A 62 7.98 1.17 -6.28
C ASP A 62 9.23 0.50 -5.69
N ALA A 63 10.36 1.21 -5.59
CA ALA A 63 11.57 0.71 -4.95
C ALA A 63 12.31 1.83 -4.21
N GLY A 64 13.09 1.47 -3.19
CA GLY A 64 14.01 2.39 -2.53
C GLY A 64 15.33 2.46 -3.30
N MET A 65 15.98 3.63 -3.28
CA MET A 65 17.25 3.86 -3.97
C MET A 65 18.30 4.49 -3.05
N VAL A 66 19.50 3.92 -3.03
CA VAL A 66 20.64 4.41 -2.26
C VAL A 66 21.89 4.56 -3.13
N GLU A 67 22.63 5.65 -2.95
CA GLU A 67 23.95 5.87 -3.56
C GLU A 67 25.03 5.10 -2.81
N ILE A 68 25.96 4.48 -3.53
CA ILE A 68 27.07 3.69 -2.95
C ILE A 68 28.46 4.20 -3.32
N GLY A 69 28.55 5.38 -3.95
CA GLY A 69 29.80 6.00 -4.43
C GLY A 69 29.98 5.87 -5.95
N ASP A 70 30.93 6.62 -6.51
CA ASP A 70 31.26 6.65 -7.95
C ASP A 70 30.04 6.87 -8.87
N GLU A 71 29.07 7.67 -8.43
CA GLU A 71 27.80 7.91 -9.13
C GLU A 71 26.95 6.62 -9.33
N ILE A 72 27.22 5.56 -8.56
CA ILE A 72 26.50 4.29 -8.61
C ILE A 72 25.36 4.28 -7.60
N VAL A 73 24.20 3.78 -8.04
CA VAL A 73 22.97 3.69 -7.26
C VAL A 73 22.42 2.26 -7.27
N ILE A 74 21.99 1.79 -6.11
CA ILE A 74 21.26 0.52 -5.97
C ILE A 74 19.77 0.83 -5.80
N ALA A 75 18.94 0.25 -6.67
CA ALA A 75 17.48 0.18 -6.48
C ALA A 75 17.10 -1.21 -5.95
N MET A 76 16.35 -1.26 -4.84
CA MET A 76 15.97 -2.53 -4.22
C MET A 76 14.58 -2.45 -3.59
N LYS A 77 13.86 -3.58 -3.64
CA LYS A 77 12.57 -3.81 -2.99
C LYS A 77 12.47 -5.28 -2.60
N ILE A 78 11.70 -5.57 -1.57
CA ILE A 78 11.29 -6.93 -1.19
C ILE A 78 9.76 -6.99 -1.16
N GLU A 79 9.21 -8.06 -1.72
CA GLU A 79 7.78 -8.36 -1.71
C GLU A 79 7.55 -9.80 -1.26
N SER A 80 6.29 -10.16 -1.01
CA SER A 80 5.91 -11.51 -0.62
C SER A 80 4.67 -11.96 -1.38
N HIS A 81 4.57 -13.25 -1.66
CA HIS A 81 3.40 -13.86 -2.29
C HIS A 81 2.86 -15.04 -1.49
N ASN A 82 2.83 -14.85 -0.16
CA ASN A 82 2.66 -15.94 0.81
C ASN A 82 1.34 -16.72 0.64
N HIS A 83 0.21 -16.01 0.49
CA HIS A 83 -1.10 -16.69 0.41
C HIS A 83 -1.27 -17.50 -0.88
N PRO A 84 -1.00 -16.95 -2.08
CA PRO A 84 -1.02 -17.75 -3.31
C PRO A 84 -0.06 -18.95 -3.26
N SER A 85 1.19 -18.75 -2.82
CA SER A 85 2.18 -19.83 -2.70
C SER A 85 1.80 -20.94 -1.72
N ALA A 86 0.91 -20.67 -0.76
CA ALA A 86 0.40 -21.69 0.16
C ALA A 86 -0.68 -22.58 -0.47
N ILE A 87 -1.39 -22.08 -1.49
CA ILE A 87 -2.39 -22.83 -2.24
C ILE A 87 -1.71 -23.64 -3.35
N GLU A 88 -0.81 -22.99 -4.09
CA GLU A 88 -0.04 -23.58 -5.18
C GLU A 88 1.35 -22.92 -5.22
N PRO A 89 2.44 -23.65 -4.94
CA PRO A 89 3.78 -23.09 -4.83
C PRO A 89 4.42 -22.73 -6.17
#